data_AF-A0A959X773-F1
#
_entry.id   AF-A0A959X773-F1
#
_cell.length_a   1.000
_cell.length_b   1.000
_cell.length_c   1.000
_cell.angle_alpha   90.00
_cell.angle_beta   90.00
_cell.angle_gamma   90.00
#
_symmetry.space_group_name_H-M   'P 1'
#
loop_
_entity.id
_entity.type
_entity.pdbx_description
1 polymer ?
#
loop_
_entity_poly.entity_id
_entity_poly.type
_entity_poly.pdbx_seq_one_letter_code
_entity_poly.pdbx_strand_id
1 'polypeptide(L)' 'MSGQYPLCRHDECVEVTPDAVRIRKVVLDPGERNRTAARLRKANKS' A
#
# COMPACT_ATOMS: atom_id res chain seq x y z
N MET A 1 6.93 -10.71 -14.15
CA MET A 1 5.75 -9.88 -14.45
C MET A 1 5.04 -9.52 -13.16
N SER A 2 5.60 -8.60 -12.39
CA SER A 2 4.97 -8.02 -11.20
C SER A 2 4.09 -6.86 -11.66
N GLY A 3 2.83 -7.17 -11.99
CA GLY A 3 1.86 -6.20 -12.47
C GLY A 3 1.47 -5.22 -11.37
N GLN A 4 2.18 -4.10 -11.27
CA GLN A 4 1.74 -2.95 -10.50
C GLN A 4 0.73 -2.19 -11.36
N TYR A 5 -0.55 -2.49 -11.20
CA TYR A 5 -1.63 -1.82 -11.94
C TYR A 5 -1.70 -0.34 -11.53
N PRO A 6 -1.95 0.59 -12.46
CA PRO A 6 -1.88 2.05 -12.21
C PRO A 6 -2.95 2.60 -11.24
N LEU A 7 -3.88 1.77 -10.76
CA LEU A 7 -5.01 2.17 -9.92
C LEU A 7 -4.68 2.19 -8.42
N CYS A 8 -3.73 1.38 -7.97
CA CYS A 8 -3.40 1.30 -6.56
C CYS A 8 -2.30 2.30 -6.21
N ARG A 9 -2.51 3.07 -5.13
CA ARG A 9 -1.43 3.89 -4.55
C ARG A 9 -0.27 3.00 -4.14
N HIS A 10 0.91 3.59 -3.95
CA HIS A 10 2.13 2.83 -3.65
C HIS A 10 2.03 1.94 -2.40
N ASP A 11 1.18 2.31 -1.44
CA ASP A 11 0.94 1.56 -0.20
C ASP A 11 -0.37 0.75 -0.21
N GLU A 12 -0.95 0.55 -1.39
CA GLU A 12 -2.17 -0.22 -1.64
C GLU A 12 -1.91 -1.37 -2.62
N CYS A 13 -2.68 -2.45 -2.46
CA CYS A 13 -2.71 -3.60 -3.35
C CYS A 13 -4.15 -3.98 -3.66
N VAL A 14 -4.34 -4.62 -4.82
CA VAL A 14 -5.64 -5.20 -5.20
C VAL A 14 -5.58 -6.69 -4.88
N GLU A 15 -6.49 -7.13 -4.03
CA GLU A 15 -6.71 -8.54 -3.72
C GLU A 15 -7.85 -9.08 -4.59
N VAL A 16 -7.53 -10.08 -5.39
CA VAL A 16 -8.47 -10.72 -6.32
C VAL A 16 -8.76 -12.12 -5.83
N THR A 17 -10.04 -12.39 -5.61
CA THR A 17 -10.60 -13.72 -5.35
C THR A 17 -11.70 -13.99 -6.37
N PRO A 18 -12.09 -15.25 -6.63
CA PRO A 18 -13.19 -15.54 -7.54
C PRO A 18 -14.50 -14.83 -7.16
N ASP A 19 -14.75 -14.63 -5.86
CA ASP A 19 -15.99 -14.06 -5.34
C ASP A 19 -15.96 -12.52 -5.20
N ALA A 20 -14.77 -11.92 -5.12
CA ALA A 20 -14.62 -10.49 -4.87
C ALA A 20 -13.25 -9.93 -5.29
N VAL A 21 -13.27 -8.64 -5.63
CA VAL A 21 -12.08 -7.81 -5.83
C VAL A 21 -12.09 -6.71 -4.77
N ARG A 22 -10.98 -6.54 -4.03
CA ARG A 22 -10.88 -5.56 -2.92
C ARG A 22 -9.57 -4.80 -2.97
N ILE A 23 -9.57 -3.55 -2.50
CA ILE A 23 -8.35 -2.78 -2.28
C ILE A 23 -7.94 -2.94 -0.81
N ARG A 24 -6.68 -3.29 -0.58
CA ARG A 24 -6.09 -3.40 0.76
C ARG A 24 -4.80 -2.59 0.86
N LYS A 25 -4.36 -2.29 2.08
CA LYS A 25 -3.01 -1.75 2.29
C LYS A 25 -1.99 -2.88 2.15
N VAL A 26 -0.84 -2.58 1.56
CA VAL A 26 0.28 -3.54 1.49
C VAL A 26 0.74 -3.89 2.91
N VAL A 27 0.82 -2.90 3.79
CA VAL A 27 1.12 -3.09 5.21
C VAL A 27 -0.20 -3.18 5.98
N LEU A 28 -0.48 -4.38 6.50
CA LEU A 28 -1.71 -4.66 7.24
C LEU A 28 -1.64 -4.15 8.69
N ASP A 29 -0.46 -4.18 9.31
CA ASP A 29 -0.28 -3.68 10.68
C ASP A 29 -0.37 -2.15 10.73
N PRO A 30 -1.30 -1.58 11.53
CA PRO A 30 -1.46 -0.14 11.62
C PRO A 30 -0.22 0.59 12.17
N GLY A 31 0.50 -0.03 13.12
CA GLY A 31 1.67 0.56 13.76
C GLY A 31 2.86 0.66 12.80
N GLU A 32 3.13 -0.40 12.05
CA GLU A 32 4.12 -0.44 10.99
C GLU A 32 3.79 0.53 9.87
N ARG A 33 2.52 0.57 9.42
CA ARG A 33 2.08 1.53 8.40
C ARG A 33 2.34 2.97 8.82
N ASN A 34 2.03 3.33 10.07
CA ASN A 34 2.26 4.67 10.60
C ASN A 34 3.76 5.01 10.66
N ARG A 35 4.60 4.06 11.05
CA ARG A 35 6.06 4.23 11.06
C ARG A 35 6.61 4.46 9.65
N THR A 36 6.15 3.69 8.67
CA THR A 36 6.54 3.85 7.26
C THR A 36 6.10 5.21 6.72
N ALA A 37 4.86 5.64 6.98
CA ALA A 37 4.38 6.96 6.58
C ALA A 37 5.19 8.09 7.22
N ALA A 38 5.57 7.97 8.50
CA ALA A 38 6.40 8.94 9.19
C ALA A 38 7.81 9.04 8.58
N ARG A 39 8.42 7.91 8.19
CA ARG A 39 9.72 7.90 7.50
C ARG A 39 9.64 8.58 6.13
N LEU A 40 8.61 8.28 5.34
CA LEU A 40 8.39 8.92 4.03
C LEU A 40 8.21 10.44 4.15
N ARG A 41 7.43 10.90 5.13
CA ARG A 41 7.27 12.34 5.41
C ARG A 41 8.59 13.03 5.77
N LYS A 42 9.46 12.35 6.53
CA LYS A 42 10.80 12.87 6.86
C LYS A 42 11.71 12.93 5.63
N ALA A 43 11.69 11.90 4.78
CA ALA A 43 12.47 11.87 3.55
C ALA A 43 12.08 13.00 2.57
N ASN A 44 10.79 13.30 2.47
CA ASN A 44 10.26 14.38 1.63
C ASN A 44 10.48 15.80 2.19
N LYS A 45 11.15 15.95 3.35
CA LYS A 45 11.44 17.25 3.97
C LYS A 45 12.81 17.80 3.58
N SER A 46 13.34 17.36 2.44
CA SER A 46 14.64 17.73 1.89
C SER A 46 14.47 18.69 0.72
#